data_AF-A0A398CPB6-F1
#
_entry.id   AF-A0A398CPB6-F1
#
_cell.length_a   1.000
_cell.length_b   1.000
_cell.length_c   1.000
_cell.angle_alpha   90.00
_cell.angle_beta   90.00
_cell.angle_gamma   90.00
#
_symmetry.space_group_name_H-M   'P 1'
#
loop_
_entity.id
_entity.type
_entity.pdbx_description
1 polymer ?
#
loop_
_entity_poly.entity_id
_entity_poly.type
_entity_poly.pdbx_seq_one_letter_code
_entity_poly.pdbx_strand_id
1 'polypeptide(L)'
;MAVNVHRLARAGGAGGGRLQLRSGPVRVFGDKVLKWHSYDMVNNPRVAKIGYLDQYHDRYNSYIIGGSKSSSISPTLLNKYYGDDAKFYSMLMYGGDFHDYEKTLVYIVDHYKPKNIVIHMSLQEISHYNETATDFKQSLHAKVTGESLFSFYLKYLKLNPSYGYTKLEGLAKRGIDPFEYSQFIPETGVYNKVKRDAEKVDDLEAFMAANKEAFAPFGKLEATALDKNVEAIKRMKEYTESHGITFRMIAGATSEQELKSYDMSALKRYWAKIANVTDFWDFSGYTNVSGDLRYFYDTMHYRNTLGAMMLGYIFKDPDVYVPKNFGHLTTKDNVAEYAEKIFTPPAAASKTKLKMPILVYHHIDEDPDEPGPLITPPDKFRSDMAAVKAAGYTPVFMQDLIDYVDGKKELPAKPVAITLDDGYLSNYEYAYPILKELGMKATISMIGWSVGLTEHRVPGKPFYPHFTWQEAKEMVDSGVIDIQNHSVDMHESGKDDPDVRIGVLSKDGESTGAYGQAFIEDVREMESRIESRLGNEVNVFTYPFGYYNHLSEQILKDMGYRVTLTTKSGISDIVRGDPRTLFGLKRINAGPEVSSDALVGKLAGK
;
A
#
# COMPACT_ATOMS: atom_id res chain seq x y z
N MET A 1 -16.11 22.82 13.31
CA MET A 1 -16.88 24.03 13.70
C MET A 1 -16.87 24.13 15.23
N ALA A 2 -16.28 25.20 15.76
CA ALA A 2 -16.23 25.46 17.19
C ALA A 2 -17.57 26.00 17.69
N VAL A 3 -18.11 25.44 18.78
CA VAL A 3 -19.18 26.08 19.54
C VAL A 3 -18.74 26.22 21.00
N ASN A 4 -18.58 27.49 21.37
CA ASN A 4 -18.43 28.01 22.71
C ASN A 4 -19.52 27.50 23.64
N VAL A 5 -19.17 26.86 24.76
CA VAL A 5 -20.04 26.85 25.96
C VAL A 5 -19.18 27.09 27.21
N HIS A 6 -18.93 28.37 27.47
CA HIS A 6 -18.52 28.88 28.78
C HIS A 6 -19.78 29.25 29.57
N ARG A 7 -20.09 28.48 30.63
CA ARG A 7 -20.74 28.89 31.91
C ARG A 7 -21.47 27.69 32.52
N LEU A 8 -20.91 27.17 33.61
CA LEU A 8 -21.61 26.75 34.83
C LEU A 8 -20.56 26.20 35.81
N ALA A 9 -19.80 27.11 36.41
CA ALA A 9 -19.01 26.83 37.60
C ALA A 9 -19.58 27.69 38.72
N ARG A 10 -20.38 27.08 39.61
CA ARG A 10 -20.61 27.48 41.02
C ARG A 10 -21.68 26.59 41.65
N ALA A 11 -21.25 25.54 42.36
CA ALA A 11 -21.77 25.10 43.65
C ALA A 11 -21.18 23.73 44.04
N GLY A 12 -20.67 23.61 45.27
CA GLY A 12 -20.21 22.36 45.90
C GLY A 12 -18.69 22.20 45.80
N GLY A 13 -17.87 22.50 46.82
CA GLY A 13 -18.07 22.19 48.23
C GLY A 13 -17.13 21.03 48.58
N ALA A 14 -16.11 21.30 49.39
CA ALA A 14 -15.06 20.37 49.78
C ALA A 14 -15.61 19.01 50.25
N GLY A 15 -15.32 17.94 49.50
CA GLY A 15 -15.78 16.58 49.83
C GLY A 15 -15.32 15.46 48.88
N GLY A 16 -14.83 15.77 47.67
CA GLY A 16 -14.54 14.78 46.63
C GLY A 16 -13.43 13.76 46.94
N GLY A 17 -12.47 14.09 47.80
CA GLY A 17 -11.28 13.25 48.05
C GLY A 17 -11.56 11.93 48.78
N ARG A 18 -12.63 11.87 49.60
CA ARG A 18 -12.99 10.64 50.32
C ARG A 18 -13.94 9.72 49.54
N LEU A 19 -14.63 10.24 48.53
CA LEU A 19 -15.55 9.42 47.73
C LEU A 19 -14.80 8.51 46.76
N GLN A 20 -13.72 8.98 46.11
CA GLN A 20 -12.93 8.13 45.20
C GLN A 20 -12.14 7.01 45.90
N LEU A 21 -11.78 7.17 47.18
CA LEU A 21 -11.10 6.13 47.96
C LEU A 21 -12.06 5.07 48.53
N ARG A 22 -13.37 5.33 48.57
CA ARG A 22 -14.42 4.39 49.05
C ARG A 22 -15.47 4.02 48.00
N SER A 23 -15.44 4.57 46.79
CA SER A 23 -16.45 4.30 45.76
C SER A 23 -16.23 2.93 45.11
N GLY A 24 -17.24 2.07 45.24
CA GLY A 24 -17.58 1.14 44.18
C GLY A 24 -18.05 1.86 42.90
N PRO A 25 -18.94 1.21 42.15
CA PRO A 25 -19.11 1.10 40.69
C PRO A 25 -18.27 1.88 39.64
N VAL A 26 -17.78 3.09 39.89
CA VAL A 26 -17.35 4.04 38.84
C VAL A 26 -15.86 4.34 38.95
N ARG A 27 -15.01 3.38 38.56
CA ARG A 27 -13.56 3.61 38.43
C ARG A 27 -13.22 4.16 37.03
N VAL A 28 -12.18 4.99 36.96
CA VAL A 28 -11.63 5.52 35.69
C VAL A 28 -11.10 4.37 34.81
N PHE A 29 -10.58 3.31 35.43
CA PHE A 29 -10.11 2.08 34.77
C PHE A 29 -10.52 0.88 35.61
N GLY A 30 -11.05 -0.18 34.98
CA GLY A 30 -11.61 -1.35 35.67
C GLY A 30 -13.12 -1.25 35.92
N ASP A 31 -13.83 -0.78 34.90
CA ASP A 31 -15.27 -0.54 34.90
C ASP A 31 -16.08 -1.85 35.02
N LYS A 32 -16.37 -2.26 36.25
CA LYS A 32 -17.19 -3.46 36.53
C LYS A 32 -18.69 -3.22 36.33
N VAL A 33 -19.13 -1.96 36.27
CA VAL A 33 -20.55 -1.60 36.31
C VAL A 33 -21.03 -0.94 35.02
N LEU A 34 -20.37 0.11 34.54
CA LEU A 34 -20.74 0.76 33.26
C LEU A 34 -20.19 -0.03 32.06
N LYS A 35 -19.17 -0.88 32.27
CA LYS A 35 -18.52 -1.76 31.28
C LYS A 35 -18.18 -1.06 29.96
N TRP A 36 -17.85 0.24 29.99
CA TRP A 36 -17.52 0.99 28.77
C TRP A 36 -16.03 0.93 28.44
N HIS A 37 -15.56 -0.28 28.18
CA HIS A 37 -14.14 -0.57 27.97
C HIS A 37 -13.52 0.24 26.81
N SER A 38 -14.26 0.48 25.72
CA SER A 38 -13.76 1.30 24.60
C SER A 38 -13.40 2.71 25.05
N TYR A 39 -14.22 3.36 25.88
CA TYR A 39 -13.93 4.71 26.38
C TYR A 39 -12.68 4.73 27.24
N ASP A 40 -12.53 3.73 28.12
CA ASP A 40 -11.35 3.64 28.98
C ASP A 40 -10.07 3.45 28.15
N MET A 41 -10.14 2.62 27.10
CA MET A 41 -9.01 2.38 26.17
C MET A 41 -8.65 3.62 25.35
N VAL A 42 -9.62 4.45 24.95
CA VAL A 42 -9.35 5.74 24.30
C VAL A 42 -8.53 6.66 25.18
N ASN A 43 -8.84 6.68 26.47
CA ASN A 43 -8.19 7.56 27.44
C ASN A 43 -6.80 7.05 27.83
N ASN A 44 -6.66 5.78 28.17
CA ASN A 44 -5.35 5.17 28.38
C ASN A 44 -5.43 3.66 28.07
N PRO A 45 -4.93 3.21 26.92
CA PRO A 45 -5.00 1.79 26.55
C PRO A 45 -4.09 0.92 27.43
N ARG A 46 -2.95 1.45 27.90
CA ARG A 46 -1.99 0.71 28.75
C ARG A 46 -2.63 0.26 30.06
N VAL A 47 -3.46 1.12 30.65
CA VAL A 47 -4.12 0.88 31.94
C VAL A 47 -5.46 0.18 31.76
N ALA A 48 -6.27 0.64 30.82
CA ALA A 48 -7.59 0.08 30.56
C ALA A 48 -7.54 -1.39 30.14
N LYS A 49 -6.55 -1.78 29.34
CA LYS A 49 -6.41 -3.17 28.87
C LYS A 49 -6.02 -4.14 29.97
N ILE A 50 -5.17 -3.73 30.92
CA ILE A 50 -4.88 -4.54 32.11
C ILE A 50 -6.16 -4.75 32.93
N GLY A 51 -6.96 -3.70 33.14
CA GLY A 51 -8.26 -3.81 33.81
C GLY A 51 -9.33 -4.58 33.03
N TYR A 52 -9.23 -4.65 31.70
CA TYR A 52 -10.06 -5.51 30.85
C TYR A 52 -9.65 -6.98 31.00
N LEU A 53 -8.35 -7.28 30.92
CA LEU A 53 -7.83 -8.65 31.04
C LEU A 53 -8.03 -9.24 32.45
N ASP A 54 -8.09 -8.42 33.49
CA ASP A 54 -8.52 -8.87 34.83
C ASP A 54 -9.88 -9.61 34.82
N GLN A 55 -10.73 -9.31 33.84
CA GLN A 55 -12.07 -9.89 33.70
C GLN A 55 -12.20 -10.89 32.56
N TYR A 56 -11.31 -10.83 31.56
CA TYR A 56 -11.49 -11.53 30.29
C TYR A 56 -10.23 -12.19 29.73
N HIS A 57 -9.14 -12.31 30.52
CA HIS A 57 -7.87 -12.91 30.05
C HIS A 57 -8.03 -14.36 29.57
N ASP A 58 -8.96 -15.10 30.13
CA ASP A 58 -9.34 -16.47 29.78
C ASP A 58 -9.82 -16.63 28.32
N ARG A 59 -10.16 -15.53 27.65
CA ARG A 59 -10.48 -15.51 26.22
C ARG A 59 -9.26 -15.52 25.31
N TYR A 60 -8.08 -15.25 25.84
CA TYR A 60 -6.87 -15.01 25.09
C TYR A 60 -5.75 -15.90 25.57
N ASN A 61 -4.89 -16.29 24.64
CA ASN A 61 -3.69 -17.05 24.95
C ASN A 61 -2.51 -16.59 24.10
N SER A 62 -2.66 -15.49 23.35
CA SER A 62 -1.64 -14.94 22.47
C SER A 62 -1.77 -13.42 22.49
N TYR A 63 -0.67 -12.69 22.35
CA TYR A 63 -0.70 -11.22 22.49
C TYR A 63 0.18 -10.53 21.45
N ILE A 64 -0.29 -9.36 20.99
CA ILE A 64 0.49 -8.42 20.19
C ILE A 64 0.89 -7.27 21.11
N ILE A 65 2.17 -6.93 21.21
CA ILE A 65 2.67 -5.82 22.03
C ILE A 65 3.41 -4.85 21.11
N GLY A 66 3.08 -3.56 21.21
CA GLY A 66 3.72 -2.52 20.41
C GLY A 66 3.05 -1.16 20.55
N GLY A 67 3.59 -0.18 19.84
CA GLY A 67 3.12 1.21 19.87
C GLY A 67 1.84 1.41 19.08
N SER A 68 1.47 2.67 18.83
CA SER A 68 0.21 3.01 18.15
C SER A 68 0.14 2.46 16.72
N LYS A 69 1.28 2.31 16.04
CA LYS A 69 1.35 1.68 14.71
C LYS A 69 0.93 0.21 14.69
N SER A 70 1.10 -0.52 15.79
CA SER A 70 0.68 -1.92 15.89
C SER A 70 -0.83 -2.11 15.76
N SER A 71 -1.62 -1.03 15.84
CA SER A 71 -3.07 -1.05 15.72
C SER A 71 -3.62 -1.60 14.40
N SER A 72 -2.80 -1.67 13.35
CA SER A 72 -3.18 -2.26 12.06
C SER A 72 -2.79 -3.74 11.95
N ILE A 73 -2.09 -4.32 12.93
CA ILE A 73 -1.84 -5.76 12.99
C ILE A 73 -3.08 -6.44 13.56
N SER A 74 -3.83 -7.13 12.70
CA SER A 74 -5.14 -7.70 13.04
C SER A 74 -5.02 -8.95 13.92
N PRO A 75 -5.55 -8.94 15.17
CA PRO A 75 -5.62 -10.14 16.00
C PRO A 75 -6.46 -11.25 15.36
N THR A 76 -7.57 -10.90 14.73
CA THR A 76 -8.46 -11.86 14.06
C THR A 76 -7.74 -12.57 12.90
N LEU A 77 -6.95 -11.83 12.12
CA LEU A 77 -6.19 -12.41 11.02
C LEU A 77 -5.04 -13.28 11.53
N LEU A 78 -4.37 -12.87 12.61
CA LEU A 78 -3.39 -13.74 13.28
C LEU A 78 -4.00 -15.03 13.82
N ASN A 79 -5.22 -14.99 14.37
CA ASN A 79 -5.93 -16.22 14.78
C ASN A 79 -6.15 -17.15 13.57
N LYS A 80 -6.57 -16.62 12.41
CA LYS A 80 -6.68 -17.41 11.17
C LYS A 80 -5.35 -18.08 10.82
N TYR A 81 -4.24 -17.34 10.89
CA TYR A 81 -2.93 -17.85 10.46
C TYR A 81 -2.25 -18.81 11.43
N TYR A 82 -2.39 -18.60 12.73
CA TYR A 82 -1.86 -19.54 13.73
C TYR A 82 -2.79 -20.74 13.95
N GLY A 83 -4.04 -20.68 13.46
CA GLY A 83 -5.06 -21.72 13.59
C GLY A 83 -5.90 -21.60 14.86
N ASP A 84 -6.90 -22.49 15.00
CA ASP A 84 -7.99 -22.43 16.00
C ASP A 84 -7.55 -22.37 17.48
N ASP A 85 -6.30 -22.72 17.76
CA ASP A 85 -5.74 -22.67 19.11
C ASP A 85 -5.26 -21.27 19.50
N ALA A 86 -4.98 -20.37 18.55
CA ALA A 86 -4.51 -19.02 18.86
C ALA A 86 -5.67 -18.03 19.06
N LYS A 87 -5.59 -17.28 20.17
CA LYS A 87 -6.53 -16.23 20.52
C LYS A 87 -5.76 -14.96 20.89
N PHE A 88 -5.42 -14.19 19.87
CA PHE A 88 -4.65 -12.97 19.95
C PHE A 88 -5.46 -11.81 20.55
N TYR A 89 -4.78 -11.05 21.42
CA TYR A 89 -5.23 -9.75 21.92
C TYR A 89 -4.17 -8.68 21.69
N SER A 90 -4.58 -7.51 21.20
CA SER A 90 -3.65 -6.39 21.00
C SER A 90 -3.48 -5.58 22.29
N MET A 91 -2.24 -5.48 22.75
CA MET A 91 -1.77 -4.63 23.84
C MET A 91 -1.22 -3.30 23.32
N LEU A 92 -1.69 -2.81 22.17
CA LEU A 92 -1.23 -1.53 21.60
C LEU A 92 -1.22 -0.39 22.63
N MET A 93 -0.19 0.44 22.57
CA MET A 93 0.06 1.55 23.49
C MET A 93 0.28 2.86 22.73
N TYR A 94 -0.16 3.99 23.28
CA TYR A 94 0.17 5.30 22.71
C TYR A 94 1.60 5.67 23.07
N GLY A 95 2.44 5.95 22.07
CA GLY A 95 3.84 6.34 22.27
C GLY A 95 4.60 5.37 23.18
N GLY A 96 4.35 4.07 23.05
CA GLY A 96 5.07 3.05 23.81
C GLY A 96 6.51 2.95 23.39
N ASP A 97 7.39 2.63 24.33
CA ASP A 97 8.78 2.28 24.06
C ASP A 97 9.09 0.84 24.48
N PHE A 98 10.32 0.39 24.20
CA PHE A 98 10.72 -0.98 24.52
C PHE A 98 10.76 -1.28 26.02
N HIS A 99 10.87 -0.27 26.90
CA HIS A 99 10.75 -0.49 28.34
C HIS A 99 9.30 -0.82 28.71
N ASP A 100 8.34 -0.09 28.14
CA ASP A 100 6.91 -0.35 28.33
C ASP A 100 6.50 -1.73 27.82
N TYR A 101 7.04 -2.10 26.65
CA TYR A 101 6.79 -3.41 26.03
C TYR A 101 7.34 -4.52 26.91
N GLU A 102 8.57 -4.40 27.40
CA GLU A 102 9.20 -5.38 28.27
C GLU A 102 8.40 -5.57 29.57
N LYS A 103 8.04 -4.49 30.26
CA LYS A 103 7.26 -4.57 31.50
C LYS A 103 5.90 -5.23 31.28
N THR A 104 5.24 -4.89 30.18
CA THR A 104 3.93 -5.47 29.84
C THR A 104 4.04 -6.93 29.45
N LEU A 105 5.09 -7.30 28.71
CA LEU A 105 5.37 -8.69 28.34
C LEU A 105 5.58 -9.55 29.58
N VAL A 106 6.47 -9.13 30.50
CA VAL A 106 6.75 -9.88 31.74
C VAL A 106 5.46 -10.09 32.53
N TYR A 107 4.65 -9.03 32.70
CA TYR A 107 3.36 -9.14 33.38
C TYR A 107 2.42 -10.15 32.70
N ILE A 108 2.29 -10.11 31.37
CA ILE A 108 1.43 -11.03 30.63
C ILE A 108 1.91 -12.47 30.76
N VAL A 109 3.22 -12.69 30.66
CA VAL A 109 3.82 -14.03 30.77
C VAL A 109 3.57 -14.62 32.16
N ASP A 110 3.84 -13.85 33.22
CA ASP A 110 3.73 -14.31 34.60
C ASP A 110 2.29 -14.61 35.02
N HIS A 111 1.33 -13.82 34.52
CA HIS A 111 -0.05 -13.89 34.95
C HIS A 111 -0.97 -14.69 34.01
N TYR A 112 -0.72 -14.65 32.70
CA TYR A 112 -1.62 -15.21 31.70
C TYR A 112 -1.03 -16.37 30.89
N LYS A 113 0.29 -16.62 31.00
CA LYS A 113 0.98 -17.79 30.39
C LYS A 113 0.61 -18.01 28.92
N PRO A 114 0.85 -17.02 28.04
CA PRO A 114 0.47 -17.10 26.64
C PRO A 114 1.28 -18.16 25.90
N LYS A 115 0.76 -18.60 24.75
CA LYS A 115 1.42 -19.47 23.78
C LYS A 115 2.26 -18.68 22.78
N ASN A 116 1.81 -17.49 22.38
CA ASN A 116 2.47 -16.67 21.37
C ASN A 116 2.54 -15.20 21.77
N ILE A 117 3.68 -14.57 21.51
CA ILE A 117 3.90 -13.14 21.61
C ILE A 117 4.40 -12.61 20.26
N VAL A 118 3.70 -11.60 19.75
CA VAL A 118 4.13 -10.81 18.59
C VAL A 118 4.53 -9.42 19.07
N ILE A 119 5.80 -9.08 18.96
CA ILE A 119 6.30 -7.71 19.13
C ILE A 119 6.19 -6.98 17.80
N HIS A 120 5.45 -5.87 17.78
CA HIS A 120 5.43 -4.94 16.65
C HIS A 120 6.23 -3.69 17.02
N MET A 121 7.30 -3.42 16.26
CA MET A 121 8.10 -2.20 16.39
C MET A 121 7.75 -1.18 15.31
N SER A 122 7.90 0.11 15.65
CA SER A 122 8.00 1.17 14.65
C SER A 122 9.42 1.72 14.57
N LEU A 123 9.65 2.68 13.67
CA LEU A 123 10.89 3.44 13.65
C LEU A 123 10.92 4.56 14.68
N GLN A 124 9.87 4.82 15.46
CA GLN A 124 9.93 5.94 16.41
C GLN A 124 10.72 5.58 17.67
N GLU A 125 10.69 4.31 18.08
CA GLU A 125 11.30 3.86 19.33
C GLU A 125 12.82 4.11 19.39
N ILE A 126 13.50 4.32 18.25
CA ILE A 126 14.94 4.66 18.20
C ILE A 126 15.27 5.94 19.00
N SER A 127 14.30 6.85 19.19
CA SER A 127 14.55 8.12 19.87
C SER A 127 14.27 8.14 21.36
N HIS A 128 13.73 7.06 21.93
CA HIS A 128 13.24 7.08 23.30
C HIS A 128 13.25 5.71 23.97
N TYR A 129 13.53 5.71 25.28
CA TYR A 129 13.50 4.51 26.13
C TYR A 129 13.28 4.89 27.58
N ASN A 130 12.29 4.27 28.22
CA ASN A 130 11.86 4.55 29.58
C ASN A 130 11.58 6.05 29.80
N GLU A 131 10.82 6.65 28.88
CA GLU A 131 10.44 8.04 29.02
C GLU A 131 9.48 8.24 30.20
N THR A 132 9.63 9.38 30.87
CA THR A 132 8.68 9.76 31.91
C THR A 132 7.38 10.17 31.25
N ALA A 133 6.29 9.48 31.58
CA ALA A 133 4.95 9.82 31.11
C ALA A 133 4.66 11.31 31.35
N THR A 134 4.46 12.05 30.25
CA THR A 134 4.11 13.48 30.28
C THR A 134 2.61 13.69 30.34
N ASP A 135 1.86 12.68 29.90
CA ASP A 135 0.41 12.61 29.95
C ASP A 135 -0.01 11.30 30.63
N PHE A 136 -1.11 11.33 31.38
CA PHE A 136 -1.68 10.14 32.02
C PHE A 136 -2.04 9.06 30.99
N LYS A 137 -2.23 9.40 29.71
CA LYS A 137 -2.45 8.44 28.62
C LYS A 137 -1.27 7.48 28.39
N GLN A 138 -0.08 7.87 28.86
CA GLN A 138 1.18 7.14 28.71
C GLN A 138 1.55 6.33 29.97
N SER A 139 0.85 6.50 31.09
CA SER A 139 1.18 5.74 32.31
C SER A 139 0.88 4.25 32.15
N LEU A 140 1.78 3.38 32.59
CA LEU A 140 1.54 1.94 32.75
C LEU A 140 0.69 1.65 34.00
N HIS A 141 -0.05 0.55 34.00
CA HIS A 141 -0.84 0.12 35.16
C HIS A 141 0.08 -0.25 36.35
N ALA A 142 -0.33 0.05 37.60
CA ALA A 142 0.45 -0.26 38.80
C ALA A 142 0.87 -1.74 38.89
N LYS A 143 -0.04 -2.65 38.51
CA LYS A 143 0.22 -4.09 38.41
C LYS A 143 1.39 -4.45 37.48
N VAL A 144 1.59 -3.67 36.41
CA VAL A 144 2.67 -3.88 35.44
C VAL A 144 3.99 -3.29 35.96
N THR A 145 3.93 -2.15 36.66
CA THR A 145 5.13 -1.48 37.21
C THR A 145 5.58 -2.02 38.56
N GLY A 146 4.70 -2.72 39.29
CA GLY A 146 4.90 -3.10 40.69
C GLY A 146 4.63 -1.96 41.68
N GLU A 147 4.14 -0.79 41.22
CA GLU A 147 3.76 0.31 42.11
C GLU A 147 2.54 -0.07 42.97
N SER A 148 2.47 0.45 44.21
CA SER A 148 1.28 0.28 45.03
C SER A 148 0.04 0.88 44.35
N LEU A 149 -1.08 0.16 44.35
CA LEU A 149 -2.34 0.65 43.80
C LEU A 149 -2.77 1.98 44.44
N PHE A 150 -2.47 2.17 45.72
CA PHE A 150 -2.76 3.42 46.42
C PHE A 150 -1.98 4.60 45.84
N SER A 151 -0.66 4.45 45.67
CA SER A 151 0.21 5.48 45.07
C SER A 151 -0.20 5.78 43.64
N PHE A 152 -0.47 4.74 42.86
CA PHE A 152 -0.97 4.84 41.49
C PHE A 152 -2.27 5.65 41.44
N TYR A 153 -3.31 5.25 42.16
CA TYR A 153 -4.59 5.99 42.15
C TYR A 153 -4.47 7.38 42.78
N LEU A 154 -3.57 7.61 43.75
CA LEU A 154 -3.31 8.95 44.27
C LEU A 154 -2.73 9.89 43.20
N LYS A 155 -1.90 9.37 42.29
CA LYS A 155 -1.48 10.12 41.09
C LYS A 155 -2.67 10.44 40.19
N TYR A 156 -3.62 9.52 40.00
CA TYR A 156 -4.86 9.78 39.25
C TYR A 156 -5.78 10.82 39.90
N LEU A 157 -5.89 10.84 41.23
CA LEU A 157 -6.70 11.82 41.96
C LEU A 157 -6.20 13.25 41.78
N LYS A 158 -4.89 13.41 41.65
CA LYS A 158 -4.25 14.70 41.40
C LYS A 158 -4.33 15.12 39.93
N LEU A 159 -4.70 14.21 39.03
CA LEU A 159 -4.75 14.41 37.58
C LEU A 159 -6.21 14.45 37.10
N ASN A 160 -6.74 15.67 37.04
CA ASN A 160 -8.00 16.09 36.42
C ASN A 160 -9.28 15.28 36.77
N PRO A 161 -10.06 15.71 37.79
CA PRO A 161 -11.36 15.12 38.14
C PRO A 161 -12.41 15.13 37.01
N SER A 162 -12.20 15.91 35.93
CA SER A 162 -13.17 16.02 34.84
C SER A 162 -13.43 14.71 34.11
N TYR A 163 -12.48 13.76 34.08
CA TYR A 163 -12.63 12.51 33.32
C TYR A 163 -13.79 11.62 33.76
N GLY A 164 -14.00 11.46 35.07
CA GLY A 164 -15.14 10.70 35.58
C GLY A 164 -16.47 11.35 35.22
N TYR A 165 -16.52 12.68 35.22
CA TYR A 165 -17.69 13.45 34.80
C TYR A 165 -17.92 13.36 33.28
N THR A 166 -16.87 13.53 32.46
CA THR A 166 -16.93 13.38 31.00
C THR A 166 -17.34 11.97 30.58
N LYS A 167 -16.97 10.92 31.34
CA LYS A 167 -17.43 9.55 31.10
C LYS A 167 -18.94 9.40 31.31
N LEU A 168 -19.50 10.00 32.37
CA LEU A 168 -20.94 10.00 32.63
C LEU A 168 -21.72 10.83 31.62
N GLU A 169 -21.20 12.00 31.23
CA GLU A 169 -21.79 12.83 30.17
C GLU A 169 -21.74 12.11 28.81
N GLY A 170 -20.63 11.45 28.49
CA GLY A 170 -20.44 10.66 27.27
C GLY A 170 -21.39 9.46 27.19
N LEU A 171 -21.76 8.84 28.33
CA LEU A 171 -22.71 7.73 28.35
C LEU A 171 -24.10 8.15 27.86
N ALA A 172 -24.53 9.37 28.15
CA ALA A 172 -25.80 9.90 27.65
C ALA A 172 -25.74 10.15 26.12
N LYS A 173 -24.61 10.66 25.62
CA LYS A 173 -24.39 10.91 24.18
C LYS A 173 -24.21 9.63 23.36
N ARG A 174 -23.67 8.55 23.96
CA ARG A 174 -23.52 7.23 23.33
C ARG A 174 -24.86 6.61 22.92
N GLY A 175 -25.94 6.90 23.64
CA GLY A 175 -27.28 6.44 23.27
C GLY A 175 -27.76 6.98 21.91
N ILE A 176 -27.12 8.02 21.38
CA ILE A 176 -27.49 8.74 20.17
C ILE A 176 -26.67 8.26 18.95
N ASP A 177 -25.36 8.07 19.09
CA ASP A 177 -24.50 7.48 18.06
C ASP A 177 -23.43 6.56 18.69
N PRO A 178 -23.66 5.25 18.78
CA PRO A 178 -22.69 4.32 19.36
C PRO A 178 -21.37 4.22 18.57
N PHE A 179 -21.38 4.56 17.28
CA PHE A 179 -20.26 4.38 16.36
C PHE A 179 -19.25 5.52 16.46
N GLU A 180 -19.71 6.77 16.63
CA GLU A 180 -18.83 7.93 16.83
C GLU A 180 -17.93 7.78 18.07
N TYR A 181 -18.42 7.08 19.11
CA TYR A 181 -17.72 6.92 20.40
C TYR A 181 -17.07 5.55 20.63
N SER A 182 -17.09 4.64 19.64
CA SER A 182 -16.43 3.33 19.74
C SER A 182 -15.11 3.30 18.98
N GLN A 183 -14.17 4.19 19.35
CA GLN A 183 -12.85 4.30 18.73
C GLN A 183 -11.96 3.07 18.98
N PHE A 184 -12.28 2.21 19.96
CA PHE A 184 -11.65 0.90 20.17
C PHE A 184 -12.66 -0.22 19.99
N ILE A 185 -12.16 -1.39 19.62
CA ILE A 185 -12.88 -2.67 19.67
C ILE A 185 -12.33 -3.41 20.89
N PRO A 186 -13.03 -3.43 22.04
CA PRO A 186 -12.50 -3.97 23.29
C PRO A 186 -12.04 -5.43 23.19
N GLU A 187 -12.72 -6.24 22.38
CA GLU A 187 -12.49 -7.68 22.21
C GLU A 187 -11.19 -8.01 21.48
N THR A 188 -10.70 -7.11 20.64
CA THR A 188 -9.44 -7.26 19.90
C THR A 188 -8.35 -6.35 20.45
N GLY A 189 -8.73 -5.29 21.19
CA GLY A 189 -7.83 -4.30 21.74
C GLY A 189 -7.31 -3.31 20.70
N VAL A 190 -7.79 -3.33 19.45
CA VAL A 190 -7.36 -2.41 18.38
C VAL A 190 -8.30 -1.22 18.20
N TYR A 191 -7.84 -0.20 17.48
CA TYR A 191 -8.71 0.90 17.06
C TYR A 191 -9.80 0.41 16.10
N ASN A 192 -11.00 0.98 16.21
CA ASN A 192 -12.03 0.85 15.19
C ASN A 192 -11.75 1.83 14.05
N LYS A 193 -11.21 1.32 12.94
CA LYS A 193 -10.81 2.14 11.80
C LYS A 193 -11.77 2.05 10.62
N VAL A 194 -12.96 1.46 10.77
CA VAL A 194 -13.93 1.27 9.66
C VAL A 194 -14.20 2.56 8.88
N LYS A 195 -14.43 3.67 9.58
CA LYS A 195 -14.65 4.99 8.93
C LYS A 195 -13.41 5.49 8.20
N ARG A 196 -12.23 5.33 8.82
CA ARG A 196 -10.93 5.73 8.24
C ARG A 196 -10.62 4.88 7.01
N ASP A 197 -10.91 3.58 7.04
CA ASP A 197 -10.71 2.64 5.94
C ASP A 197 -11.62 2.91 4.75
N ALA A 198 -12.80 3.50 4.97
CA ALA A 198 -13.74 3.92 3.94
C ALA A 198 -13.44 5.31 3.33
N GLU A 199 -12.36 5.97 3.74
CA GLU A 199 -11.94 7.25 3.14
C GLU A 199 -11.65 7.09 1.64
N LYS A 200 -12.11 8.06 0.84
CA LYS A 200 -11.75 8.14 -0.57
C LYS A 200 -10.27 8.45 -0.71
N VAL A 201 -9.55 7.55 -1.36
CA VAL A 201 -8.10 7.65 -1.63
C VAL A 201 -7.80 7.47 -3.13
N ASP A 202 -8.81 7.45 -3.97
CA ASP A 202 -8.70 7.23 -5.42
C ASP A 202 -7.89 8.31 -6.14
N ASP A 203 -7.98 9.56 -5.69
CA ASP A 203 -7.19 10.69 -6.20
C ASP A 203 -6.16 11.15 -5.17
N LEU A 204 -4.86 11.00 -5.50
CA LEU A 204 -3.77 11.36 -4.59
C LEU A 204 -3.72 12.86 -4.30
N GLU A 205 -3.95 13.71 -5.30
CA GLU A 205 -3.86 15.16 -5.13
C GLU A 205 -4.97 15.66 -4.19
N ALA A 206 -6.21 15.24 -4.42
CA ALA A 206 -7.36 15.54 -3.59
C ALA A 206 -7.20 14.93 -2.18
N PHE A 207 -6.72 13.68 -2.08
CA PHE A 207 -6.42 13.05 -0.80
C PHE A 207 -5.40 13.86 0.00
N MET A 208 -4.29 14.24 -0.63
CA MET A 208 -3.23 15.02 0.02
C MET A 208 -3.69 16.44 0.36
N ALA A 209 -4.53 17.06 -0.48
CA ALA A 209 -5.14 18.35 -0.19
C ALA A 209 -6.05 18.28 1.05
N ALA A 210 -6.86 17.22 1.16
CA ALA A 210 -7.76 16.99 2.28
C ALA A 210 -7.02 16.60 3.58
N ASN A 211 -5.83 15.99 3.48
CA ASN A 211 -5.10 15.42 4.63
C ASN A 211 -3.76 16.11 4.91
N LYS A 212 -3.53 17.31 4.39
CA LYS A 212 -2.24 18.02 4.47
C LYS A 212 -1.67 18.10 5.89
N GLU A 213 -2.51 18.34 6.89
CA GLU A 213 -2.07 18.44 8.29
C GLU A 213 -1.63 17.08 8.86
N ALA A 214 -2.33 16.00 8.50
CA ALA A 214 -1.98 14.65 8.94
C ALA A 214 -0.63 14.17 8.37
N PHE A 215 -0.26 14.67 7.19
CA PHE A 215 1.01 14.34 6.52
C PHE A 215 2.09 15.42 6.67
N ALA A 216 1.95 16.32 7.65
CA ALA A 216 2.98 17.31 7.93
C ALA A 216 4.32 16.63 8.29
N PRO A 217 5.47 17.17 7.85
CA PRO A 217 6.78 16.63 8.21
C PRO A 217 6.94 16.54 9.71
N PHE A 218 7.43 15.39 10.17
CA PHE A 218 7.82 15.23 11.55
C PHE A 218 9.23 15.79 11.75
N GLY A 219 9.51 16.39 12.90
CA GLY A 219 10.85 16.89 13.23
C GLY A 219 11.92 15.79 13.15
N LYS A 220 13.21 16.14 13.24
CA LYS A 220 14.28 15.15 13.31
C LYS A 220 14.14 14.31 14.58
N LEU A 221 14.21 13.00 14.42
CA LEU A 221 14.17 12.00 15.49
C LEU A 221 15.59 11.50 15.73
N GLU A 222 16.14 11.91 16.88
CA GLU A 222 17.52 11.59 17.25
C GLU A 222 17.68 10.13 17.66
N ALA A 223 18.82 9.54 17.31
CA ALA A 223 19.10 8.13 17.52
C ALA A 223 19.64 7.81 18.92
N THR A 224 18.87 8.11 19.97
CA THR A 224 19.38 8.13 21.35
C THR A 224 19.18 6.83 22.14
N ALA A 225 18.27 5.94 21.70
CA ALA A 225 17.82 4.79 22.47
C ALA A 225 18.24 3.42 21.92
N LEU A 226 19.02 3.38 20.82
CA LEU A 226 19.34 2.16 20.06
C LEU A 226 19.79 0.99 20.95
N ASP A 227 20.82 1.20 21.77
CA ASP A 227 21.42 0.14 22.58
C ASP A 227 20.47 -0.35 23.67
N LYS A 228 19.74 0.57 24.31
CA LYS A 228 18.76 0.21 25.35
C LYS A 228 17.60 -0.59 24.77
N ASN A 229 17.15 -0.24 23.56
CA ASN A 229 16.11 -0.96 22.85
C ASN A 229 16.57 -2.36 22.46
N VAL A 230 17.77 -2.51 21.90
CA VAL A 230 18.35 -3.82 21.54
C VAL A 230 18.45 -4.72 22.76
N GLU A 231 18.92 -4.20 23.88
CA GLU A 231 19.00 -4.96 25.13
C GLU A 231 17.62 -5.35 25.67
N ALA A 232 16.61 -4.47 25.54
CA ALA A 232 15.24 -4.81 25.93
C ALA A 232 14.62 -5.88 25.02
N ILE A 233 14.84 -5.80 23.69
CA ILE A 233 14.43 -6.84 22.74
C ILE A 233 15.05 -8.19 23.12
N LYS A 234 16.34 -8.20 23.44
CA LYS A 234 17.06 -9.40 23.88
C LYS A 234 16.42 -10.00 25.13
N ARG A 235 16.21 -9.20 26.18
CA ARG A 235 15.57 -9.66 27.42
C ARG A 235 14.15 -10.18 27.18
N MET A 236 13.36 -9.50 26.36
CA MET A 236 12.01 -9.94 26.01
C MET A 236 12.02 -11.29 25.30
N LYS A 237 12.91 -11.49 24.31
CA LYS A 237 13.06 -12.75 23.58
C LYS A 237 13.45 -13.88 24.53
N GLU A 238 14.54 -13.70 25.28
CA GLU A 238 15.03 -14.69 26.24
C GLU A 238 13.97 -15.05 27.30
N TYR A 239 13.24 -14.06 27.80
CA TYR A 239 12.16 -14.29 28.76
C TYR A 239 11.00 -15.09 28.16
N THR A 240 10.59 -14.75 26.94
CA THR A 240 9.49 -15.43 26.24
C THR A 240 9.87 -16.89 25.95
N GLU A 241 11.07 -17.12 25.39
CA GLU A 241 11.53 -18.46 25.02
C GLU A 241 11.81 -19.35 26.23
N SER A 242 12.34 -18.80 27.33
CA SER A 242 12.55 -19.57 28.57
C SER A 242 11.26 -20.07 29.22
N HIS A 243 10.11 -19.49 28.85
CA HIS A 243 8.78 -19.95 29.27
C HIS A 243 8.09 -20.84 28.23
N GLY A 244 8.79 -21.25 27.17
CA GLY A 244 8.23 -22.09 26.10
C GLY A 244 7.21 -21.36 25.21
N ILE A 245 7.32 -20.04 25.11
CA ILE A 245 6.39 -19.17 24.40
C ILE A 245 7.01 -18.79 23.05
N THR A 246 6.22 -18.78 21.97
CA THR A 246 6.69 -18.32 20.66
C THR A 246 6.93 -16.81 20.69
N PHE A 247 8.13 -16.38 20.33
CA PHE A 247 8.47 -14.97 20.13
C PHE A 247 8.55 -14.65 18.63
N ARG A 248 7.82 -13.63 18.17
CA ARG A 248 7.91 -13.11 16.80
C ARG A 248 8.03 -11.60 16.81
N MET A 249 8.91 -11.06 15.97
CA MET A 249 9.09 -9.63 15.82
C MET A 249 8.74 -9.16 14.40
N ILE A 250 8.03 -8.03 14.32
CA ILE A 250 7.59 -7.39 13.07
C ILE A 250 7.97 -5.90 13.13
N ALA A 251 8.76 -5.42 12.18
CA ALA A 251 8.99 -4.00 11.94
C ALA A 251 7.98 -3.49 10.91
N GLY A 252 7.12 -2.56 11.35
CA GLY A 252 6.02 -2.07 10.52
C GLY A 252 6.44 -1.15 9.38
N ALA A 253 5.56 -1.02 8.38
CA ALA A 253 5.77 -0.16 7.23
C ALA A 253 5.95 1.33 7.61
N THR A 254 6.78 2.02 6.82
CA THR A 254 7.12 3.44 7.02
C THR A 254 6.87 4.24 5.75
N SER A 255 6.29 5.43 5.90
CA SER A 255 6.10 6.33 4.77
C SER A 255 7.39 7.04 4.42
N GLU A 256 7.52 7.48 3.17
CA GLU A 256 8.64 8.33 2.74
C GLU A 256 8.69 9.64 3.55
N GLN A 257 7.54 10.17 3.99
CA GLN A 257 7.50 11.37 4.83
C GLN A 257 8.10 11.13 6.21
N GLU A 258 7.85 9.96 6.79
CA GLU A 258 8.44 9.57 8.06
C GLU A 258 9.95 9.35 7.94
N LEU A 259 10.41 8.72 6.87
CA LEU A 259 11.83 8.41 6.68
C LEU A 259 12.71 9.67 6.69
N LYS A 260 12.17 10.82 6.26
CA LYS A 260 12.89 12.12 6.30
C LYS A 260 13.28 12.55 7.71
N SER A 261 12.65 12.02 8.74
CA SER A 261 12.91 12.36 10.15
C SER A 261 14.12 11.63 10.73
N TYR A 262 14.63 10.56 10.10
CA TYR A 262 15.70 9.74 10.67
C TYR A 262 17.08 9.98 10.05
N ASP A 263 18.13 9.63 10.81
CA ASP A 263 19.46 9.37 10.26
C ASP A 263 19.52 7.93 9.74
N MET A 264 19.63 7.78 8.42
CA MET A 264 19.71 6.47 7.75
C MET A 264 20.92 5.65 8.21
N SER A 265 22.04 6.29 8.55
CA SER A 265 23.22 5.59 9.06
C SER A 265 22.96 5.02 10.45
N ALA A 266 22.21 5.73 11.29
CA ALA A 266 21.77 5.23 12.58
C ALA A 266 20.78 4.06 12.44
N LEU A 267 19.84 4.14 11.51
CA LEU A 267 18.91 3.04 11.23
C LEU A 267 19.65 1.78 10.75
N LYS A 268 20.59 1.89 9.82
CA LYS A 268 21.44 0.77 9.37
C LYS A 268 22.16 0.10 10.54
N ARG A 269 22.78 0.88 11.43
CA ARG A 269 23.42 0.35 12.65
C ARG A 269 22.42 -0.32 13.59
N TYR A 270 21.25 0.28 13.78
CA TYR A 270 20.22 -0.26 14.65
C TYR A 270 19.70 -1.61 14.15
N TRP A 271 19.44 -1.71 12.85
CA TRP A 271 19.05 -2.95 12.17
C TRP A 271 20.07 -4.06 12.38
N ALA A 272 21.34 -3.77 12.15
CA ALA A 272 22.42 -4.73 12.37
C ALA A 272 22.46 -5.21 13.84
N LYS A 273 22.21 -4.32 14.81
CA LYS A 273 22.16 -4.70 16.22
C LYS A 273 20.95 -5.57 16.57
N ILE A 274 19.76 -5.24 16.05
CA ILE A 274 18.55 -6.06 16.25
C ILE A 274 18.72 -7.44 15.65
N ALA A 275 19.20 -7.54 14.40
CA ALA A 275 19.38 -8.81 13.69
C ALA A 275 20.41 -9.74 14.36
N ASN A 276 21.33 -9.20 15.18
CA ASN A 276 22.24 -10.00 16.00
C ASN A 276 21.55 -10.62 17.23
N VAL A 277 20.37 -10.12 17.62
CA VAL A 277 19.59 -10.58 18.77
C VAL A 277 18.43 -11.48 18.33
N THR A 278 17.74 -11.10 17.27
CA THR A 278 16.57 -11.82 16.76
C THR A 278 16.40 -11.60 15.27
N ASP A 279 15.94 -12.65 14.57
CA ASP A 279 15.37 -12.48 13.25
C ASP A 279 14.02 -11.74 13.37
N PHE A 280 13.68 -10.95 12.37
CA PHE A 280 12.42 -10.19 12.35
C PHE A 280 11.91 -9.97 10.94
N TRP A 281 10.58 -9.90 10.82
CA TRP A 281 9.94 -9.53 9.57
C TRP A 281 9.97 -8.03 9.41
N ASP A 282 10.43 -7.56 8.27
CA ASP A 282 10.74 -6.16 8.05
C ASP A 282 10.03 -5.59 6.83
N PHE A 283 9.24 -4.55 7.07
CA PHE A 283 8.48 -3.81 6.07
C PHE A 283 8.85 -2.32 6.06
N SER A 284 9.89 -1.94 6.80
CA SER A 284 10.34 -0.55 6.96
C SER A 284 11.25 -0.10 5.80
N GLY A 285 11.57 1.19 5.79
CA GLY A 285 12.44 1.78 4.78
C GLY A 285 11.71 2.14 3.48
N TYR A 286 12.49 2.40 2.44
CA TYR A 286 12.02 2.71 1.10
C TYR A 286 11.60 1.41 0.39
N THR A 287 10.30 1.12 0.45
CA THR A 287 9.66 -0.04 -0.19
C THR A 287 8.69 0.42 -1.28
N ASN A 288 8.13 -0.52 -2.04
CA ASN A 288 7.16 -0.19 -3.10
C ASN A 288 5.89 0.50 -2.58
N VAL A 289 5.60 0.42 -1.28
CA VAL A 289 4.44 1.09 -0.67
C VAL A 289 4.79 2.39 0.05
N SER A 290 6.06 2.65 0.37
CA SER A 290 6.45 3.78 1.21
C SER A 290 6.20 5.14 0.55
N GLY A 291 6.28 5.19 -0.78
CA GLY A 291 6.07 6.42 -1.57
C GLY A 291 4.60 6.78 -1.80
N ASP A 292 3.66 5.86 -1.55
CA ASP A 292 2.23 6.12 -1.71
C ASP A 292 1.58 6.36 -0.35
N LEU A 293 1.35 7.64 -0.05
CA LEU A 293 0.79 8.11 1.22
C LEU A 293 -0.65 7.65 1.45
N ARG A 294 -1.34 7.14 0.41
CA ARG A 294 -2.69 6.60 0.55
C ARG A 294 -2.74 5.30 1.33
N TYR A 295 -1.64 4.55 1.39
CA TYR A 295 -1.51 3.41 2.30
C TYR A 295 -1.41 3.80 3.78
N PHE A 296 -1.39 5.10 4.08
CA PHE A 296 -1.24 5.63 5.41
C PHE A 296 -2.43 6.52 5.79
N TYR A 297 -2.69 6.61 7.09
CA TYR A 297 -3.68 7.52 7.66
C TYR A 297 -3.11 8.91 7.93
N ASP A 298 -1.81 8.96 8.21
CA ASP A 298 -0.99 10.13 8.53
C ASP A 298 0.49 9.79 8.28
N THR A 299 1.41 10.69 8.59
CA THR A 299 2.87 10.46 8.42
C THR A 299 3.35 9.14 9.02
N MET A 300 2.74 8.65 10.10
CA MET A 300 3.24 7.55 10.93
C MET A 300 2.42 6.27 10.80
N HIS A 301 1.09 6.34 10.75
CA HIS A 301 0.22 5.19 10.89
C HIS A 301 -0.23 4.65 9.53
N TYR A 302 0.07 3.38 9.27
CA TYR A 302 -0.36 2.68 8.05
C TYR A 302 -1.78 2.10 8.19
N ARG A 303 -2.46 1.90 7.04
CA ARG A 303 -3.81 1.36 6.95
C ARG A 303 -3.91 -0.11 7.34
N ASN A 304 -5.11 -0.54 7.72
CA ASN A 304 -5.39 -1.96 7.97
C ASN A 304 -5.06 -2.84 6.76
N THR A 305 -5.21 -2.33 5.54
CA THR A 305 -4.80 -3.01 4.30
C THR A 305 -3.31 -3.38 4.32
N LEU A 306 -2.42 -2.44 4.66
CA LEU A 306 -0.98 -2.75 4.81
C LEU A 306 -0.75 -3.77 5.93
N GLY A 307 -1.47 -3.67 7.03
CA GLY A 307 -1.46 -4.67 8.11
C GLY A 307 -1.79 -6.08 7.62
N ALA A 308 -2.85 -6.21 6.84
CA ALA A 308 -3.27 -7.47 6.24
C ALA A 308 -2.24 -8.01 5.24
N MET A 309 -1.68 -7.14 4.39
CA MET A 309 -0.61 -7.50 3.45
C MET A 309 0.63 -8.01 4.18
N MET A 310 1.05 -7.35 5.28
CA MET A 310 2.20 -7.79 6.08
C MET A 310 1.98 -9.19 6.65
N LEU A 311 0.80 -9.45 7.21
CA LEU A 311 0.49 -10.78 7.73
C LEU A 311 0.36 -11.81 6.60
N GLY A 312 -0.28 -11.47 5.48
CA GLY A 312 -0.33 -12.32 4.29
C GLY A 312 1.05 -12.69 3.77
N TYR A 313 1.99 -11.74 3.74
CA TYR A 313 3.39 -11.98 3.38
C TYR A 313 4.07 -12.96 4.35
N ILE A 314 3.95 -12.72 5.66
CA ILE A 314 4.58 -13.53 6.71
C ILE A 314 4.09 -14.99 6.65
N PHE A 315 2.79 -15.18 6.44
CA PHE A 315 2.14 -16.50 6.46
C PHE A 315 1.93 -17.11 5.07
N LYS A 316 2.39 -16.43 4.01
CA LYS A 316 2.29 -16.86 2.62
C LYS A 316 0.84 -17.16 2.20
N ASP A 317 -0.09 -16.31 2.59
CA ASP A 317 -1.51 -16.44 2.20
C ASP A 317 -1.64 -16.13 0.70
N PRO A 318 -2.05 -17.10 -0.14
CA PRO A 318 -2.18 -16.91 -1.58
C PRO A 318 -3.33 -15.95 -1.95
N ASP A 319 -4.30 -15.74 -1.05
CA ASP A 319 -5.44 -14.85 -1.25
C ASP A 319 -5.13 -13.40 -0.88
N VAL A 320 -3.95 -13.16 -0.29
CA VAL A 320 -3.49 -11.82 0.07
C VAL A 320 -2.42 -11.38 -0.90
N TYR A 321 -2.77 -10.38 -1.68
CA TYR A 321 -1.84 -9.71 -2.54
C TYR A 321 -0.72 -9.00 -1.76
N VAL A 322 0.53 -9.21 -2.18
CA VAL A 322 1.72 -8.57 -1.60
C VAL A 322 2.67 -8.12 -2.73
N PRO A 323 3.09 -6.84 -2.76
CA PRO A 323 4.05 -6.33 -3.74
C PRO A 323 5.33 -7.15 -3.84
N LYS A 324 5.95 -7.22 -5.02
CA LYS A 324 7.38 -7.57 -5.10
C LYS A 324 8.18 -6.58 -4.23
N ASN A 325 9.20 -7.05 -3.51
CA ASN A 325 9.97 -6.23 -2.55
C ASN A 325 9.14 -5.53 -1.45
N PHE A 326 7.99 -6.10 -1.06
CA PHE A 326 7.13 -5.54 -0.01
C PHE A 326 7.72 -5.67 1.40
N GLY A 327 8.24 -6.85 1.72
CA GLY A 327 8.83 -7.17 3.00
C GLY A 327 9.94 -8.19 2.86
N HIS A 328 10.61 -8.48 3.98
CA HIS A 328 11.75 -9.37 4.03
C HIS A 328 11.89 -10.01 5.41
N LEU A 329 12.46 -11.21 5.49
CA LEU A 329 12.93 -11.75 6.77
C LEU A 329 14.37 -11.29 6.99
N THR A 330 14.53 -10.30 7.86
CA THR A 330 15.85 -9.78 8.23
C THR A 330 16.49 -10.71 9.25
N THR A 331 17.69 -11.17 8.93
CA THR A 331 18.51 -12.08 9.75
C THR A 331 19.90 -11.51 9.92
N LYS A 332 20.68 -12.05 10.85
CA LYS A 332 22.09 -11.67 11.04
C LYS A 332 22.90 -11.71 9.74
N ASP A 333 22.63 -12.66 8.85
CA ASP A 333 23.44 -12.92 7.66
C ASP A 333 23.10 -11.97 6.50
N ASN A 334 21.86 -11.49 6.42
CA ASN A 334 21.40 -10.66 5.30
C ASN A 334 21.24 -9.16 5.64
N VAL A 335 21.27 -8.80 6.93
CA VAL A 335 20.93 -7.44 7.37
C VAL A 335 21.82 -6.35 6.79
N ALA A 336 23.11 -6.64 6.54
CA ALA A 336 24.04 -5.63 6.04
C ALA A 336 23.66 -5.15 4.63
N GLU A 337 23.43 -6.08 3.70
CA GLU A 337 22.99 -5.78 2.34
C GLU A 337 21.57 -5.21 2.34
N TYR A 338 20.67 -5.84 3.11
CA TYR A 338 19.27 -5.44 3.13
C TYR A 338 19.05 -4.03 3.68
N ALA A 339 19.68 -3.69 4.82
CA ALA A 339 19.58 -2.36 5.41
C ALA A 339 20.21 -1.27 4.51
N GLU A 340 21.26 -1.61 3.75
CA GLU A 340 21.83 -0.70 2.76
C GLU A 340 20.81 -0.38 1.66
N LYS A 341 20.09 -1.39 1.17
CA LYS A 341 19.03 -1.24 0.16
C LYS A 341 17.86 -0.40 0.68
N ILE A 342 17.28 -0.73 1.83
CA ILE A 342 16.02 -0.11 2.29
C ILE A 342 16.18 1.26 2.95
N PHE A 343 17.38 1.61 3.46
CA PHE A 343 17.63 2.93 4.05
C PHE A 343 18.45 3.85 3.15
N THR A 344 18.62 3.49 1.89
CA THR A 344 19.14 4.42 0.89
C THR A 344 17.95 5.05 0.18
N PRO A 345 17.77 6.38 0.28
CA PRO A 345 16.73 7.06 -0.47
C PRO A 345 16.87 6.73 -1.97
N PRO A 346 15.76 6.49 -2.68
CA PRO A 346 15.83 6.40 -4.13
C PRO A 346 16.47 7.67 -4.68
N ALA A 347 17.22 7.54 -5.77
CA ALA A 347 17.89 8.69 -6.38
C ALA A 347 16.88 9.82 -6.59
N ALA A 348 17.23 11.04 -6.15
CA ALA A 348 16.35 12.18 -6.31
C ALA A 348 15.94 12.30 -7.77
N ALA A 349 14.64 12.36 -8.01
CA ALA A 349 14.09 12.66 -9.33
C ALA A 349 14.84 13.86 -9.93
N SER A 350 15.51 13.65 -11.05
CA SER A 350 16.10 14.71 -11.86
C SER A 350 15.06 15.80 -12.07
N LYS A 351 15.43 17.07 -11.97
CA LYS A 351 14.50 18.16 -12.31
C LYS A 351 14.26 18.27 -13.83
N THR A 352 15.01 17.51 -14.63
CA THR A 352 14.88 17.49 -16.09
C THR A 352 13.67 16.64 -16.47
N LYS A 353 12.67 17.29 -17.08
CA LYS A 353 11.50 16.65 -17.66
C LYS A 353 11.76 16.35 -19.13
N LEU A 354 11.56 15.11 -19.53
CA LEU A 354 11.51 14.69 -20.93
C LEU A 354 10.04 14.68 -21.38
N LYS A 355 9.74 15.37 -22.47
CA LYS A 355 8.45 15.24 -23.16
C LYS A 355 8.48 13.95 -23.99
N MET A 356 7.61 12.99 -23.64
CA MET A 356 7.57 11.70 -24.30
C MET A 356 6.30 11.55 -25.14
N PRO A 357 6.38 11.74 -26.47
CA PRO A 357 5.26 11.47 -27.35
C PRO A 357 5.11 9.97 -27.60
N ILE A 358 3.88 9.48 -27.45
CA ILE A 358 3.52 8.07 -27.66
C ILE A 358 2.40 8.03 -28.69
N LEU A 359 2.60 7.34 -29.80
CA LEU A 359 1.57 7.12 -30.82
C LEU A 359 0.78 5.87 -30.50
N VAL A 360 -0.53 5.90 -30.74
CA VAL A 360 -1.38 4.70 -30.71
C VAL A 360 -2.05 4.47 -32.06
N TYR A 361 -1.93 3.22 -32.53
CA TYR A 361 -2.66 2.61 -33.64
C TYR A 361 -3.39 1.36 -33.12
N HIS A 362 -4.34 0.82 -33.89
CA HIS A 362 -5.00 -0.44 -33.55
C HIS A 362 -4.96 -1.35 -34.78
N HIS A 363 -5.98 -1.29 -35.62
CA HIS A 363 -6.06 -2.08 -36.85
C HIS A 363 -5.39 -1.33 -38.01
N ILE A 364 -4.58 -2.03 -38.80
CA ILE A 364 -4.03 -1.53 -40.07
C ILE A 364 -4.73 -2.27 -41.21
N ASP A 365 -5.57 -1.63 -42.00
CA ASP A 365 -6.38 -2.33 -43.02
C ASP A 365 -6.57 -1.50 -44.29
N GLU A 366 -6.41 -2.14 -45.44
CA GLU A 366 -6.51 -1.53 -46.76
C GLU A 366 -7.97 -1.33 -47.20
N ASP A 367 -8.86 -2.25 -46.83
CA ASP A 367 -10.28 -2.24 -47.21
C ASP A 367 -11.16 -2.82 -46.07
N PRO A 368 -11.37 -2.06 -44.99
CA PRO A 368 -12.15 -2.57 -43.86
C PRO A 368 -13.63 -2.68 -44.20
N ASP A 369 -14.25 -3.81 -43.83
CA ASP A 369 -15.70 -4.01 -43.94
C ASP A 369 -16.50 -2.89 -43.23
N GLU A 370 -16.00 -2.40 -42.10
CA GLU A 370 -16.54 -1.25 -41.37
C GLU A 370 -15.44 -0.22 -41.05
N PRO A 371 -15.27 0.84 -41.86
CA PRO A 371 -14.27 1.87 -41.60
C PRO A 371 -14.56 2.59 -40.29
N GLY A 372 -13.52 2.79 -39.49
CA GLY A 372 -13.64 3.42 -38.17
C GLY A 372 -12.40 4.22 -37.76
N PRO A 373 -12.52 5.05 -36.72
CA PRO A 373 -11.44 5.94 -36.27
C PRO A 373 -10.22 5.20 -35.69
N LEU A 374 -10.29 3.88 -35.56
CA LEU A 374 -9.23 2.99 -35.08
C LEU A 374 -8.57 2.16 -36.20
N ILE A 375 -9.05 2.29 -37.44
CA ILE A 375 -8.55 1.55 -38.59
C ILE A 375 -7.75 2.49 -39.49
N THR A 376 -6.49 2.18 -39.74
CA THR A 376 -5.58 3.00 -40.54
C THR A 376 -5.13 2.26 -41.80
N PRO A 377 -5.24 2.84 -43.00
CA PRO A 377 -4.71 2.22 -44.21
C PRO A 377 -3.20 1.95 -44.15
N PRO A 378 -2.69 0.83 -44.71
CA PRO A 378 -1.25 0.53 -44.74
C PRO A 378 -0.40 1.65 -45.33
N ASP A 379 -0.85 2.25 -46.45
CA ASP A 379 -0.16 3.37 -47.08
C ASP A 379 -0.12 4.60 -46.18
N LYS A 380 -1.19 4.87 -45.44
CA LYS A 380 -1.23 5.95 -44.46
C LYS A 380 -0.26 5.68 -43.30
N PHE A 381 -0.24 4.46 -42.77
CA PHE A 381 0.71 4.07 -41.72
C PHE A 381 2.16 4.22 -42.20
N ARG A 382 2.46 3.80 -43.44
CA ARG A 382 3.77 3.98 -44.07
C ARG A 382 4.14 5.46 -44.20
N SER A 383 3.23 6.30 -44.69
CA SER A 383 3.44 7.76 -44.78
C SER A 383 3.69 8.40 -43.42
N ASP A 384 2.95 7.99 -42.39
CA ASP A 384 3.17 8.46 -41.03
C ASP A 384 4.56 8.10 -40.51
N MET A 385 4.95 6.83 -40.61
CA MET A 385 6.27 6.37 -40.14
C MET A 385 7.42 7.05 -40.89
N ALA A 386 7.26 7.25 -42.21
CA ALA A 386 8.22 8.00 -43.01
C ALA A 386 8.32 9.47 -42.58
N ALA A 387 7.18 10.14 -42.32
CA ALA A 387 7.15 11.52 -41.86
C ALA A 387 7.77 11.68 -40.45
N VAL A 388 7.47 10.77 -39.53
CA VAL A 388 8.05 10.73 -38.18
C VAL A 388 9.57 10.59 -38.25
N LYS A 389 10.06 9.66 -39.09
CA LYS A 389 11.50 9.47 -39.34
C LYS A 389 12.15 10.71 -39.97
N ALA A 390 11.52 11.28 -41.01
CA ALA A 390 12.02 12.48 -41.69
C ALA A 390 12.09 13.71 -40.76
N ALA A 391 11.17 13.81 -39.79
CA ALA A 391 11.19 14.84 -38.75
C ALA A 391 12.28 14.63 -37.67
N GLY A 392 13.04 13.54 -37.77
CA GLY A 392 14.17 13.21 -36.92
C GLY A 392 13.80 12.52 -35.60
N TYR A 393 12.57 12.00 -35.48
CA TYR A 393 12.20 11.19 -34.32
C TYR A 393 12.82 9.80 -34.41
N THR A 394 13.30 9.30 -33.27
CA THR A 394 13.90 7.98 -33.13
C THR A 394 12.97 7.10 -32.31
N PRO A 395 12.53 5.94 -32.84
CA PRO A 395 11.62 5.08 -32.12
C PRO A 395 12.32 4.40 -30.93
N VAL A 396 11.61 4.28 -29.81
CA VAL A 396 12.07 3.66 -28.57
C VAL A 396 11.03 2.68 -28.06
N PHE A 397 11.47 1.60 -27.41
CA PHE A 397 10.57 0.70 -26.68
C PHE A 397 10.24 1.30 -25.31
N MET A 398 9.16 0.82 -24.69
CA MET A 398 8.84 1.22 -23.32
C MET A 398 9.96 0.84 -22.33
N GLN A 399 10.68 -0.26 -22.58
CA GLN A 399 11.86 -0.61 -21.79
C GLN A 399 12.96 0.46 -21.82
N ASP A 400 13.14 1.15 -22.95
CA ASP A 400 14.12 2.25 -23.04
C ASP A 400 13.73 3.41 -22.11
N LEU A 401 12.43 3.67 -21.93
CA LEU A 401 11.92 4.69 -21.00
C LEU A 401 12.15 4.25 -19.54
N ILE A 402 11.89 2.99 -19.23
CA ILE A 402 12.15 2.41 -17.91
C ILE A 402 13.63 2.56 -17.56
N ASP A 403 14.52 2.14 -18.46
CA ASP A 403 15.97 2.22 -18.28
C ASP A 403 16.46 3.67 -18.15
N TYR A 404 15.83 4.61 -18.86
CA TYR A 404 16.10 6.04 -18.70
C TYR A 404 15.72 6.55 -17.32
N VAL A 405 14.53 6.21 -16.84
CA VAL A 405 14.07 6.62 -15.51
C VAL A 405 14.93 5.97 -14.42
N ASP A 406 15.34 4.72 -14.60
CA ASP A 406 16.26 4.01 -13.69
C ASP A 406 17.71 4.52 -13.78
N GLY A 407 18.01 5.42 -14.71
CA GLY A 407 19.34 5.99 -14.90
C GLY A 407 20.35 5.05 -15.56
N LYS A 408 19.88 3.93 -16.14
CA LYS A 408 20.70 2.91 -16.81
C LYS A 408 21.06 3.29 -18.25
N LYS A 409 20.24 4.10 -18.93
CA LYS A 409 20.38 4.43 -20.34
C LYS A 409 19.96 5.88 -20.64
N GLU A 410 20.59 6.53 -21.61
CA GLU A 410 20.09 7.80 -22.16
C GLU A 410 19.15 7.57 -23.34
N LEU A 411 18.14 8.41 -23.49
CA LEU A 411 17.24 8.41 -24.65
C LEU A 411 17.82 9.26 -25.80
N PRO A 412 17.44 8.97 -27.07
CA PRO A 412 17.78 9.82 -28.19
C PRO A 412 17.17 11.21 -28.04
N ALA A 413 17.66 12.20 -28.79
CA ALA A 413 17.25 13.61 -28.66
C ALA A 413 15.75 13.86 -28.95
N LYS A 414 15.16 13.06 -29.85
CA LYS A 414 13.72 13.10 -30.17
C LYS A 414 13.14 11.68 -30.06
N PRO A 415 12.93 11.15 -28.86
CA PRO A 415 12.36 9.82 -28.70
C PRO A 415 10.88 9.85 -29.09
N VAL A 416 10.40 8.76 -29.68
CA VAL A 416 8.97 8.50 -29.90
C VAL A 416 8.67 7.04 -29.60
N ALA A 417 7.60 6.75 -28.86
CA ALA A 417 7.13 5.38 -28.73
C ALA A 417 5.96 5.16 -29.69
N ILE A 418 5.97 4.05 -30.41
CA ILE A 418 4.89 3.65 -31.30
C ILE A 418 4.21 2.46 -30.64
N THR A 419 2.90 2.54 -30.45
CA THR A 419 2.10 1.47 -29.84
C THR A 419 0.99 1.02 -30.78
N LEU A 420 0.77 -0.30 -30.82
CA LEU A 420 -0.40 -0.89 -31.45
C LEU A 420 -1.17 -1.68 -30.39
N ASP A 421 -2.48 -1.48 -30.31
CA ASP A 421 -3.33 -2.19 -29.36
C ASP A 421 -4.03 -3.40 -30.02
N ASP A 422 -4.55 -4.29 -29.20
CA ASP A 422 -5.39 -5.47 -29.49
C ASP A 422 -4.64 -6.71 -30.03
N GLY A 423 -3.66 -6.53 -30.93
CA GLY A 423 -2.90 -7.63 -31.52
C GLY A 423 -3.53 -8.26 -32.76
N TYR A 424 -4.13 -7.42 -33.61
CA TYR A 424 -4.72 -7.84 -34.88
C TYR A 424 -3.68 -8.47 -35.82
N LEU A 425 -4.10 -9.45 -36.62
CA LEU A 425 -3.27 -10.12 -37.63
C LEU A 425 -2.63 -9.11 -38.59
N SER A 426 -3.36 -8.04 -38.89
CA SER A 426 -2.89 -6.96 -39.74
C SER A 426 -1.68 -6.19 -39.17
N ASN A 427 -1.45 -6.25 -37.86
CA ASN A 427 -0.21 -5.75 -37.26
C ASN A 427 1.01 -6.57 -37.71
N TYR A 428 0.84 -7.88 -37.90
CA TYR A 428 1.87 -8.76 -38.44
C TYR A 428 2.00 -8.61 -39.96
N GLU A 429 0.88 -8.57 -40.70
CA GLU A 429 0.91 -8.55 -42.18
C GLU A 429 1.35 -7.20 -42.76
N TYR A 430 0.97 -6.08 -42.13
CA TYR A 430 1.23 -4.74 -42.66
C TYR A 430 2.17 -3.92 -41.78
N ALA A 431 1.85 -3.76 -40.49
CA ALA A 431 2.60 -2.84 -39.64
C ALA A 431 4.05 -3.30 -39.44
N TYR A 432 4.26 -4.59 -39.13
CA TYR A 432 5.57 -5.17 -38.89
C TYR A 432 6.53 -5.03 -40.10
N PRO A 433 6.17 -5.42 -41.33
CA PRO A 433 7.02 -5.24 -42.51
C PRO A 433 7.36 -3.77 -42.79
N ILE A 434 6.38 -2.87 -42.65
CA ILE A 434 6.60 -1.43 -42.85
C ILE A 434 7.59 -0.88 -41.82
N LEU A 435 7.41 -1.22 -40.54
CA LEU A 435 8.33 -0.81 -39.46
C LEU A 435 9.75 -1.34 -39.72
N LYS A 436 9.87 -2.62 -40.09
CA LYS A 436 11.16 -3.26 -40.40
C LYS A 436 11.88 -2.59 -41.57
N GLU A 437 11.18 -2.33 -42.67
CA GLU A 437 11.72 -1.66 -43.86
C GLU A 437 12.21 -0.25 -43.53
N LEU A 438 11.46 0.48 -42.71
CA LEU A 438 11.80 1.85 -42.31
C LEU A 438 12.82 1.91 -41.17
N GLY A 439 13.27 0.77 -40.62
CA GLY A 439 14.17 0.73 -39.47
C GLY A 439 13.54 1.33 -38.21
N MET A 440 12.24 1.14 -38.06
CA MET A 440 11.44 1.60 -36.93
C MET A 440 11.11 0.44 -36.00
N LYS A 441 10.63 0.74 -34.79
CA LYS A 441 10.21 -0.27 -33.81
C LYS A 441 8.97 0.17 -33.03
N ALA A 442 8.20 -0.78 -32.54
CA ALA A 442 6.93 -0.53 -31.84
C ALA A 442 6.64 -1.56 -30.73
N THR A 443 5.80 -1.18 -29.78
CA THR A 443 5.27 -2.09 -28.76
C THR A 443 3.82 -2.46 -29.10
N ILE A 444 3.49 -3.75 -29.17
CA ILE A 444 2.11 -4.21 -29.32
C ILE A 444 1.58 -4.66 -27.97
N SER A 445 0.40 -4.17 -27.58
CA SER A 445 -0.31 -4.64 -26.38
C SER A 445 -1.38 -5.62 -26.81
N MET A 446 -1.21 -6.91 -26.49
CA MET A 446 -2.04 -7.98 -27.05
C MET A 446 -3.12 -8.46 -26.09
N ILE A 447 -4.30 -8.80 -26.61
CA ILE A 447 -5.40 -9.40 -25.85
C ILE A 447 -5.21 -10.92 -25.80
N GLY A 448 -5.25 -11.50 -24.61
CA GLY A 448 -4.87 -12.90 -24.41
C GLY A 448 -5.87 -13.94 -24.93
N TRP A 449 -7.18 -13.66 -24.92
CA TRP A 449 -8.18 -14.63 -25.34
C TRP A 449 -8.27 -14.78 -26.87
N SER A 450 -7.90 -13.74 -27.63
CA SER A 450 -8.10 -13.68 -29.09
C SER A 450 -6.91 -14.17 -29.92
N VAL A 451 -5.75 -14.40 -29.30
CA VAL A 451 -4.49 -14.75 -30.02
C VAL A 451 -4.68 -15.93 -30.97
N GLY A 452 -4.39 -15.70 -32.25
CA GLY A 452 -4.49 -16.70 -33.32
C GLY A 452 -5.91 -17.07 -33.75
N LEU A 453 -6.94 -16.36 -33.26
CA LEU A 453 -8.31 -16.57 -33.69
C LEU A 453 -8.63 -15.73 -34.94
N THR A 454 -9.53 -16.26 -35.76
CA THR A 454 -10.08 -15.60 -36.96
C THR A 454 -11.56 -15.27 -36.81
N GLU A 455 -12.19 -15.72 -35.72
CA GLU A 455 -13.61 -15.52 -35.41
C GLU A 455 -13.81 -15.30 -33.91
N HIS A 456 -14.85 -14.54 -33.55
CA HIS A 456 -15.15 -14.29 -32.14
C HIS A 456 -15.57 -15.60 -31.44
N ARG A 457 -15.23 -15.74 -30.16
CA ARG A 457 -15.73 -16.81 -29.28
C ARG A 457 -17.27 -16.84 -29.12
N VAL A 458 -17.97 -15.80 -29.59
CA VAL A 458 -19.43 -15.67 -29.59
C VAL A 458 -19.87 -15.74 -31.04
N PRO A 459 -20.58 -16.80 -31.46
CA PRO A 459 -20.97 -16.98 -32.87
C PRO A 459 -21.72 -15.76 -33.42
N GLY A 460 -21.27 -15.26 -34.57
CA GLY A 460 -21.91 -14.15 -35.29
C GLY A 460 -21.55 -12.73 -34.81
N LYS A 461 -20.75 -12.56 -33.75
CA LYS A 461 -20.22 -11.24 -33.37
C LYS A 461 -19.08 -10.83 -34.33
N PRO A 462 -19.08 -9.60 -34.87
CA PRO A 462 -17.97 -9.11 -35.70
C PRO A 462 -16.62 -9.25 -35.00
N PHE A 463 -15.61 -9.65 -35.76
CA PHE A 463 -14.27 -9.91 -35.22
C PHE A 463 -13.22 -9.77 -36.29
N TYR A 464 -12.15 -9.05 -35.96
CA TYR A 464 -10.97 -8.95 -36.79
C TYR A 464 -9.96 -10.03 -36.37
N PRO A 465 -9.37 -10.77 -37.32
CA PRO A 465 -8.37 -11.80 -37.01
C PRO A 465 -7.20 -11.26 -36.18
N HIS A 466 -6.63 -12.10 -35.32
CA HIS A 466 -5.47 -11.80 -34.50
C HIS A 466 -4.29 -12.70 -34.87
N PHE A 467 -3.06 -12.17 -34.78
CA PHE A 467 -1.88 -12.98 -35.08
C PHE A 467 -1.68 -14.08 -34.03
N THR A 468 -1.00 -15.14 -34.45
CA THR A 468 -0.64 -16.31 -33.65
C THR A 468 0.60 -16.04 -32.78
N TRP A 469 0.83 -16.90 -31.78
CA TRP A 469 2.07 -16.87 -30.99
C TRP A 469 3.34 -17.08 -31.82
N GLN A 470 3.26 -17.81 -32.94
CA GLN A 470 4.41 -18.03 -33.82
C GLN A 470 4.79 -16.74 -34.55
N GLU A 471 3.80 -16.02 -35.08
CA GLU A 471 3.98 -14.72 -35.72
C GLU A 471 4.44 -13.67 -34.70
N ALA A 472 3.88 -13.68 -33.49
CA ALA A 472 4.35 -12.85 -32.38
C ALA A 472 5.84 -13.07 -32.09
N LYS A 473 6.26 -14.35 -32.04
CA LYS A 473 7.65 -14.72 -31.80
C LYS A 473 8.58 -14.26 -32.93
N GLU A 474 8.16 -14.38 -34.19
CA GLU A 474 8.93 -13.87 -35.31
C GLU A 474 9.17 -12.35 -35.19
N MET A 475 8.11 -11.60 -34.84
CA MET A 475 8.22 -10.15 -34.66
C MET A 475 9.16 -9.77 -33.52
N VAL A 476 9.07 -10.46 -32.37
CA VAL A 476 9.96 -10.25 -31.21
C VAL A 476 11.41 -10.62 -31.53
N ASP A 477 11.64 -11.81 -32.10
CA ASP A 477 12.99 -12.30 -32.43
C ASP A 477 13.68 -11.42 -33.48
N SER A 478 12.92 -10.68 -34.29
CA SER A 478 13.48 -9.71 -35.24
C SER A 478 13.97 -8.40 -34.61
N GLY A 479 13.62 -8.13 -33.34
CA GLY A 479 13.98 -6.91 -32.62
C GLY A 479 13.19 -5.65 -33.03
N VAL A 480 12.17 -5.80 -33.90
CA VAL A 480 11.31 -4.70 -34.37
C VAL A 480 10.13 -4.47 -33.43
N ILE A 481 9.60 -5.53 -32.82
CA ILE A 481 8.42 -5.47 -31.98
C ILE A 481 8.71 -5.96 -30.57
N ASP A 482 8.14 -5.27 -29.59
CA ASP A 482 8.00 -5.72 -28.21
C ASP A 482 6.52 -6.06 -27.92
N ILE A 483 6.24 -7.17 -27.24
CA ILE A 483 4.86 -7.62 -26.95
C ILE A 483 4.55 -7.45 -25.46
N GLN A 484 3.47 -6.75 -25.15
CA GLN A 484 3.09 -6.36 -23.80
C GLN A 484 1.60 -6.66 -23.51
N ASN A 485 1.18 -6.40 -22.27
CA ASN A 485 -0.09 -6.88 -21.72
C ASN A 485 -1.28 -5.95 -22.03
N HIS A 486 -2.37 -6.52 -22.56
CA HIS A 486 -3.66 -5.86 -22.74
C HIS A 486 -4.84 -6.64 -22.15
N SER A 487 -4.62 -7.29 -21.00
CA SER A 487 -5.50 -8.27 -20.34
C SER A 487 -5.67 -9.59 -21.09
N VAL A 488 -6.09 -10.64 -20.39
CA VAL A 488 -6.57 -11.88 -21.05
C VAL A 488 -7.98 -11.67 -21.57
N ASP A 489 -8.90 -11.25 -20.70
CA ASP A 489 -10.34 -11.22 -20.96
C ASP A 489 -11.06 -10.05 -20.26
N MET A 490 -10.36 -8.92 -20.10
CA MET A 490 -10.93 -7.67 -19.57
C MET A 490 -10.97 -6.57 -20.64
N HIS A 491 -11.37 -6.93 -21.87
CA HIS A 491 -11.40 -6.04 -23.05
C HIS A 491 -12.82 -5.89 -23.67
N GLU A 492 -13.86 -5.97 -22.86
CA GLU A 492 -15.25 -5.80 -23.32
C GLU A 492 -15.82 -4.43 -22.86
N SER A 493 -16.73 -3.84 -23.63
CA SER A 493 -17.25 -2.49 -23.36
C SER A 493 -18.59 -2.45 -22.60
N GLY A 494 -19.18 -3.62 -22.29
CA GLY A 494 -20.42 -3.78 -21.52
C GLY A 494 -21.70 -3.21 -22.17
N LYS A 495 -21.65 -2.75 -23.42
CA LYS A 495 -22.83 -2.22 -24.13
C LYS A 495 -23.88 -3.30 -24.45
N ASP A 496 -23.41 -4.53 -24.65
CA ASP A 496 -24.24 -5.63 -25.16
C ASP A 496 -24.63 -6.63 -24.06
N ASP A 497 -23.99 -6.57 -22.89
CA ASP A 497 -24.24 -7.45 -21.75
C ASP A 497 -23.88 -6.75 -20.42
N PRO A 498 -24.86 -6.46 -19.54
CA PRO A 498 -24.62 -5.82 -18.24
C PRO A 498 -23.86 -6.69 -17.24
N ASP A 499 -23.77 -8.00 -17.47
CA ASP A 499 -23.02 -8.93 -16.61
C ASP A 499 -21.52 -8.98 -16.98
N VAL A 500 -21.12 -8.35 -18.09
CA VAL A 500 -19.73 -8.30 -18.56
C VAL A 500 -18.97 -7.14 -17.91
N ARG A 501 -17.69 -7.37 -17.59
CA ARG A 501 -16.81 -6.35 -17.02
C ARG A 501 -16.49 -5.30 -18.09
N ILE A 502 -16.66 -4.02 -17.78
CA ILE A 502 -16.28 -2.92 -18.66
C ILE A 502 -14.76 -2.68 -18.55
N GLY A 503 -14.01 -3.15 -19.53
CA GLY A 503 -12.55 -3.13 -19.48
C GLY A 503 -12.05 -3.78 -18.19
N VAL A 504 -11.13 -3.09 -17.50
CA VAL A 504 -10.61 -3.51 -16.19
C VAL A 504 -11.33 -2.87 -15.01
N LEU A 505 -12.51 -2.26 -15.20
CA LEU A 505 -13.25 -1.63 -14.08
C LEU A 505 -13.92 -2.67 -13.19
N SER A 506 -14.16 -2.33 -11.92
CA SER A 506 -14.94 -3.16 -11.01
C SER A 506 -16.40 -3.25 -11.48
N LYS A 507 -17.04 -4.41 -11.29
CA LYS A 507 -18.47 -4.58 -11.58
C LYS A 507 -19.31 -3.95 -10.48
N ASP A 508 -20.56 -3.62 -10.80
CA ASP A 508 -21.53 -3.14 -9.81
C ASP A 508 -21.73 -4.19 -8.70
N GLY A 509 -21.56 -3.77 -7.45
CA GLY A 509 -21.68 -4.64 -6.27
C GLY A 509 -20.48 -5.57 -6.00
N GLU A 510 -19.44 -5.53 -6.83
CA GLU A 510 -18.22 -6.32 -6.62
C GLU A 510 -17.41 -5.78 -5.44
N SER A 511 -17.03 -6.66 -4.52
CA SER A 511 -16.14 -6.27 -3.42
C SER A 511 -14.74 -5.92 -3.94
N THR A 512 -14.07 -4.99 -3.26
CA THR A 512 -12.68 -4.59 -3.57
C THR A 512 -11.72 -5.78 -3.65
N GLY A 513 -11.86 -6.78 -2.77
CA GLY A 513 -11.03 -7.99 -2.77
C GLY A 513 -11.31 -8.90 -3.96
N ALA A 514 -12.59 -9.14 -4.28
CA ALA A 514 -12.97 -9.95 -5.44
C ALA A 514 -12.51 -9.32 -6.76
N TYR A 515 -12.68 -8.00 -6.90
CA TYR A 515 -12.16 -7.26 -8.03
C TYR A 515 -10.63 -7.38 -8.13
N GLY A 516 -9.93 -7.15 -7.01
CA GLY A 516 -8.48 -7.20 -6.98
C GLY A 516 -7.97 -8.58 -7.40
N GLN A 517 -8.56 -9.65 -6.88
CA GLN A 517 -8.21 -11.02 -7.25
C GLN A 517 -8.45 -11.27 -8.74
N ALA A 518 -9.64 -10.95 -9.26
CA ALA A 518 -9.96 -11.15 -10.67
C ALA A 518 -8.99 -10.40 -11.59
N PHE A 519 -8.63 -9.16 -11.25
CA PHE A 519 -7.71 -8.37 -12.05
C PHE A 519 -6.27 -8.90 -11.96
N ILE A 520 -5.82 -9.33 -10.77
CA ILE A 520 -4.49 -9.96 -10.59
C ILE A 520 -4.38 -11.25 -11.40
N GLU A 521 -5.41 -12.10 -11.34
CA GLU A 521 -5.43 -13.38 -12.05
C GLU A 521 -5.35 -13.18 -13.56
N ASP A 522 -6.18 -12.29 -14.11
CA ASP A 522 -6.17 -11.96 -15.54
C ASP A 522 -4.81 -11.41 -15.98
N VAL A 523 -4.29 -10.38 -15.30
CA VAL A 523 -3.02 -9.76 -15.67
C VAL A 523 -1.86 -10.76 -15.58
N ARG A 524 -1.82 -11.58 -14.51
CA ARG A 524 -0.75 -12.57 -14.28
C ARG A 524 -0.81 -13.71 -15.30
N GLU A 525 -2.01 -14.11 -15.69
CA GLU A 525 -2.18 -15.12 -16.72
C GLU A 525 -1.61 -14.63 -18.05
N MET A 526 -1.92 -13.39 -18.48
CA MET A 526 -1.37 -12.85 -19.72
C MET A 526 0.15 -12.66 -19.65
N GLU A 527 0.67 -12.15 -18.52
CA GLU A 527 2.11 -12.07 -18.24
C GLU A 527 2.79 -13.42 -18.46
N SER A 528 2.27 -14.48 -17.81
CA SER A 528 2.81 -15.83 -17.93
C SER A 528 2.74 -16.38 -19.36
N ARG A 529 1.64 -16.12 -20.08
CA ARG A 529 1.48 -16.56 -21.48
C ARG A 529 2.51 -15.91 -22.40
N ILE A 530 2.75 -14.60 -22.27
CA ILE A 530 3.75 -13.88 -23.07
C ILE A 530 5.16 -14.36 -22.72
N GLU A 531 5.55 -14.31 -21.44
CA GLU A 531 6.92 -14.62 -21.01
C GLU A 531 7.33 -16.05 -21.36
N SER A 532 6.43 -17.03 -21.16
CA SER A 532 6.72 -18.43 -21.45
C SER A 532 6.83 -18.75 -22.95
N ARG A 533 6.23 -17.94 -23.82
CA ARG A 533 6.18 -18.18 -25.26
C ARG A 533 7.19 -17.35 -26.05
N LEU A 534 7.40 -16.11 -25.63
CA LEU A 534 8.18 -15.13 -26.36
C LEU A 534 9.53 -14.83 -25.70
N GLY A 535 9.64 -15.02 -24.38
CA GLY A 535 10.87 -14.83 -23.61
C GLY A 535 11.23 -13.36 -23.34
N ASN A 536 10.39 -12.39 -23.73
CA ASN A 536 10.54 -10.99 -23.34
C ASN A 536 9.88 -10.71 -21.98
N GLU A 537 10.40 -9.73 -21.25
CA GLU A 537 9.85 -9.29 -19.95
C GLU A 537 8.54 -8.51 -20.16
N VAL A 538 7.52 -8.85 -19.38
CA VAL A 538 6.24 -8.13 -19.40
C VAL A 538 6.17 -7.18 -18.23
N ASN A 539 6.30 -5.90 -18.52
CA ASN A 539 6.29 -4.84 -17.50
C ASN A 539 5.54 -3.57 -17.95
N VAL A 540 4.81 -3.65 -19.06
CA VAL A 540 3.93 -2.60 -19.57
C VAL A 540 2.50 -3.12 -19.62
N PHE A 541 1.56 -2.34 -19.09
CA PHE A 541 0.14 -2.64 -19.19
C PHE A 541 -0.61 -1.51 -19.90
N THR A 542 -1.36 -1.87 -20.94
CA THR A 542 -2.22 -0.92 -21.64
C THR A 542 -3.64 -1.12 -21.16
N TYR A 543 -4.30 -0.06 -20.70
CA TYR A 543 -5.68 -0.18 -20.21
C TYR A 543 -6.66 -0.30 -21.38
N PRO A 544 -7.46 -1.38 -21.43
CA PRO A 544 -8.58 -1.51 -22.38
C PRO A 544 -9.47 -0.27 -22.35
N PHE A 545 -9.72 0.34 -23.51
CA PHE A 545 -10.44 1.62 -23.68
C PHE A 545 -9.86 2.83 -22.93
N GLY A 546 -8.70 2.66 -22.27
CA GLY A 546 -8.15 3.62 -21.31
C GLY A 546 -8.92 3.70 -20.00
N TYR A 547 -9.77 2.71 -19.70
CA TYR A 547 -10.53 2.65 -18.46
C TYR A 547 -9.70 2.00 -17.38
N TYR A 548 -9.53 2.71 -16.27
CA TYR A 548 -8.82 2.23 -15.10
C TYR A 548 -9.32 2.98 -13.87
N ASN A 549 -9.06 2.40 -12.70
CA ASN A 549 -9.23 3.05 -11.42
C ASN A 549 -7.91 2.97 -10.62
N HIS A 550 -7.86 3.62 -9.47
CA HIS A 550 -6.66 3.59 -8.64
C HIS A 550 -6.26 2.18 -8.24
N LEU A 551 -7.22 1.31 -7.91
CA LEU A 551 -6.92 -0.04 -7.48
C LEU A 551 -6.30 -0.88 -8.60
N SER A 552 -6.77 -0.78 -9.85
CA SER A 552 -6.07 -1.41 -10.99
C SER A 552 -4.65 -0.86 -11.15
N GLU A 553 -4.44 0.45 -11.08
CA GLU A 553 -3.09 1.01 -11.25
C GLU A 553 -2.16 0.59 -10.12
N GLN A 554 -2.69 0.49 -8.90
CA GLN A 554 -1.94 0.03 -7.76
C GLN A 554 -1.59 -1.45 -7.88
N ILE A 555 -2.56 -2.29 -8.24
CA ILE A 555 -2.34 -3.72 -8.50
C ILE A 555 -1.24 -3.93 -9.55
N LEU A 556 -1.25 -3.17 -10.63
CA LEU A 556 -0.19 -3.25 -11.65
C LEU A 556 1.18 -2.86 -11.09
N LYS A 557 1.26 -1.73 -10.35
CA LYS A 557 2.49 -1.29 -9.68
C LYS A 557 3.06 -2.39 -8.81
N ASP A 558 2.23 -3.02 -7.99
CA ASP A 558 2.75 -4.00 -7.04
C ASP A 558 2.94 -5.41 -7.62
N MET A 559 2.33 -5.71 -8.78
CA MET A 559 2.71 -6.86 -9.63
C MET A 559 4.09 -6.68 -10.29
N GLY A 560 4.61 -5.45 -10.30
CA GLY A 560 5.92 -5.11 -10.84
C GLY A 560 5.86 -4.47 -12.23
N TYR A 561 4.67 -4.13 -12.73
CA TYR A 561 4.54 -3.33 -13.94
C TYR A 561 5.17 -1.96 -13.70
N ARG A 562 5.91 -1.50 -14.70
CA ARG A 562 6.70 -0.28 -14.67
C ARG A 562 6.08 0.85 -15.47
N VAL A 563 5.25 0.51 -16.47
CA VAL A 563 4.59 1.47 -17.35
C VAL A 563 3.11 1.13 -17.46
N THR A 564 2.25 2.15 -17.42
CA THR A 564 0.84 1.99 -17.81
C THR A 564 0.42 3.01 -18.86
N LEU A 565 -0.35 2.56 -19.86
CA LEU A 565 -0.77 3.37 -21.00
C LEU A 565 -2.29 3.60 -20.99
N THR A 566 -2.71 4.83 -21.31
CA THR A 566 -4.12 5.24 -21.36
C THR A 566 -4.50 5.73 -22.75
N THR A 567 -5.79 5.93 -23.03
CA THR A 567 -6.28 6.57 -24.27
C THR A 567 -6.35 8.10 -24.17
N LYS A 568 -5.92 8.69 -23.04
CA LYS A 568 -5.95 10.14 -22.86
C LYS A 568 -4.99 10.81 -23.84
N SER A 569 -5.54 11.66 -24.70
CA SER A 569 -4.75 12.39 -25.71
C SER A 569 -3.72 13.34 -25.06
N GLY A 570 -2.48 13.29 -25.53
CA GLY A 570 -1.44 14.26 -25.18
C GLY A 570 -0.03 13.67 -25.07
N ILE A 571 0.88 14.49 -24.53
CA ILE A 571 2.29 14.15 -24.28
C ILE A 571 2.52 14.09 -22.76
N SER A 572 3.20 13.04 -22.31
CA SER A 572 3.57 12.87 -20.90
C SER A 572 4.91 13.54 -20.58
N ASP A 573 5.03 14.03 -19.35
CA ASP A 573 6.31 14.45 -18.76
C ASP A 573 6.93 13.24 -18.05
N ILE A 574 8.07 12.77 -18.54
CA ILE A 574 8.87 11.72 -17.93
C ILE A 574 10.00 12.37 -17.14
N VAL A 575 10.18 11.94 -15.90
CA VAL A 575 11.18 12.49 -14.99
C VAL A 575 12.17 11.40 -14.63
N ARG A 576 13.44 11.61 -15.00
CA ARG A 576 14.52 10.66 -14.67
C ARG A 576 14.62 10.51 -13.14
N GLY A 577 14.76 9.28 -12.64
CA GLY A 577 14.74 8.96 -11.21
C GLY A 577 13.34 8.96 -10.57
N ASP A 578 12.27 9.26 -11.30
CA ASP A 578 10.89 9.19 -10.80
C ASP A 578 10.05 8.15 -11.57
N PRO A 579 10.02 6.88 -11.11
CA PRO A 579 9.23 5.84 -11.76
C PRO A 579 7.73 6.11 -11.75
N ARG A 580 7.23 7.01 -10.89
CA ARG A 580 5.79 7.36 -10.87
C ARG A 580 5.36 8.07 -12.16
N THR A 581 6.30 8.69 -12.86
CA THR A 581 6.03 9.38 -14.13
C THR A 581 5.80 8.44 -15.31
N LEU A 582 5.98 7.13 -15.12
CA LEU A 582 5.74 6.09 -16.13
C LEU A 582 4.32 5.51 -16.10
N PHE A 583 3.46 5.95 -15.17
CA PHE A 583 2.10 5.46 -15.04
C PHE A 583 1.09 6.46 -15.62
N GLY A 584 0.02 5.96 -16.21
CA GLY A 584 -1.06 6.75 -16.78
C GLY A 584 -0.62 7.55 -18.01
N LEU A 585 0.30 7.00 -18.82
CA LEU A 585 0.87 7.73 -19.94
C LEU A 585 -0.18 8.07 -20.99
N LYS A 586 -0.08 9.30 -21.50
CA LYS A 586 -0.94 9.83 -22.55
C LYS A 586 -0.45 9.36 -23.91
N ARG A 587 -1.38 9.17 -24.85
CA ARG A 587 -1.09 8.71 -26.21
C ARG A 587 -1.76 9.60 -27.24
N ILE A 588 -1.08 9.87 -28.33
CA ILE A 588 -1.59 10.62 -29.47
C ILE A 588 -2.21 9.60 -30.43
N ASN A 589 -3.53 9.70 -30.63
CA ASN A 589 -4.20 8.91 -31.65
C ASN A 589 -3.77 9.41 -33.04
N ALA A 590 -3.17 8.51 -33.81
CA ALA A 590 -2.63 8.73 -35.14
C ALA A 590 -3.55 8.23 -36.26
N GLY A 591 -4.82 7.97 -35.92
CA GLY A 591 -5.85 7.40 -36.79
C GLY A 591 -6.04 8.12 -38.15
N PRO A 592 -6.87 7.56 -39.02
CA PRO A 592 -6.89 7.84 -40.46
C PRO A 592 -7.12 9.33 -40.79
N GLU A 593 -7.86 10.05 -39.93
CA GLU A 593 -8.23 11.46 -40.11
C GLU A 593 -7.09 12.46 -39.86
N VAL A 594 -5.96 12.03 -39.28
CA VAL A 594 -4.83 12.91 -38.97
C VAL A 594 -3.81 12.83 -40.10
N SER A 595 -3.59 13.91 -40.86
CA SER A 595 -2.52 13.94 -41.87
C SER A 595 -1.14 13.72 -41.25
N SER A 596 -0.20 13.15 -42.00
CA SER A 596 1.15 12.87 -41.49
C SER A 596 1.89 14.13 -41.03
N ASP A 597 1.66 15.28 -41.69
CA ASP A 597 2.19 16.58 -41.25
C ASP A 597 1.58 17.04 -39.91
N ALA A 598 0.26 16.88 -39.76
CA ALA A 598 -0.41 17.20 -38.50
C ALA A 598 0.06 16.27 -37.37
N LEU A 599 0.30 14.99 -37.66
CA LEU A 599 0.85 14.02 -36.72
C LEU A 599 2.22 14.47 -36.21
N VAL A 600 3.15 14.84 -37.11
CA VAL A 600 4.46 15.37 -36.74
C VAL A 600 4.33 16.65 -35.91
N GLY A 601 3.38 17.53 -36.24
CA GLY A 601 3.04 18.71 -35.44
C GLY A 601 2.68 18.35 -33.99
N LYS A 602 1.80 17.35 -33.82
CA LYS A 602 1.38 16.86 -32.50
C LYS A 602 2.55 16.28 -31.70
N LEU A 603 3.50 15.58 -32.33
CA LEU A 603 4.71 15.07 -31.64
C LEU A 603 5.58 16.20 -31.07
N ALA A 604 5.54 17.39 -31.67
CA ALA A 604 6.22 18.58 -31.19
C ALA A 604 5.40 19.38 -30.15
N GLY A 605 4.20 18.89 -29.78
CA GLY A 605 3.28 19.57 -28.87
C GLY A 605 2.58 20.79 -29.49
N LYS A 606 2.47 20.85 -30.82
CA LYS A 606 1.82 21.94 -31.57
C LYS A 606 0.38 21.63 -31.92
#